data_AF-A0A4U5NAG8-F1
#
_entry.id   AF-A0A4U5NAG8-F1
#
_cell.length_a   1.000
_cell.length_b   1.000
_cell.length_c   1.000
_cell.angle_alpha   90.00
_cell.angle_beta   90.00
_cell.angle_gamma   90.00
#
_symmetry.space_group_name_H-M   'P 1'
#
loop_
_entity.id
_entity.type
_entity.pdbx_description
1 polymer ?
#
loop_
_entity_poly.entity_id
_entity_poly.type
_entity_poly.pdbx_seq_one_letter_code
_entity_poly.pdbx_strand_id
1 'polypeptide(L)'
;MWEIWSSAFFLLFHLVLRVSGNAEGDALNALRTNFLDPGNVLQSWDPTLVNPCTWFHVTCNSENSVTRVDLGNANLSGPLVTQLGNLPNLQYLELYSNNITGNIPDELGNLTNLVSLDLYLNNLSGQIPKTLGQLQKLRFLRLNNNTLSGPIPMNLTTVNTLQVLDLSNNKLTGNIPVNGSFSLFTPISFANNKLNPLPASPPPSLTPPSGPSNGNSAIGAIAGGVAAGAALLFAGPAIVLAYWRRRKPQDHFFDVPAEEDPEVHLGQLKRFSLRELQVATDNFSHKNILGRGGFGKVYKGRLADGSLAAVKRLKEERTQGGELQFQTEVEMISMAVHRNLLRLRGFCMTPTERLLVYPFMVNGSVASCLRGIATSNLFAIFVSCCYVIYK
;
A
#
# COMPACT_ATOMS: atom_id res chain seq x y z
N MET A 1 16.88 24.36 -65.50
CA MET A 1 17.61 24.79 -64.29
C MET A 1 16.69 25.03 -63.08
N TRP A 2 15.44 25.48 -63.25
CA TRP A 2 14.51 25.73 -62.13
C TRP A 2 13.91 24.47 -61.46
N GLU A 3 13.76 23.34 -62.16
CA GLU A 3 13.11 22.14 -61.60
C GLU A 3 13.95 21.38 -60.55
N ILE A 4 15.28 21.48 -60.63
CA ILE A 4 16.21 20.83 -59.69
C ILE A 4 16.14 21.50 -58.31
N TRP A 5 15.91 22.82 -58.27
CA TRP A 5 15.75 23.56 -57.02
C TRP A 5 14.39 23.31 -56.37
N SER A 6 13.32 23.11 -57.15
CA SER A 6 12.00 22.75 -56.62
C SER A 6 12.03 21.38 -55.93
N SER A 7 12.53 20.34 -56.62
CA SER A 7 12.63 18.98 -56.08
C SER A 7 13.59 18.86 -54.89
N ALA A 8 14.70 19.61 -54.89
CA ALA A 8 15.56 19.73 -53.71
C ALA A 8 14.85 20.43 -52.54
N PHE A 9 14.05 21.47 -52.78
CA PHE A 9 13.31 22.17 -51.72
C PHE A 9 12.19 21.30 -51.14
N PHE A 10 11.47 20.51 -51.94
CA PHE A 10 10.47 19.55 -51.44
C PHE A 10 11.12 18.40 -50.65
N LEU A 11 12.26 17.85 -51.10
CA LEU A 11 12.99 16.85 -50.32
C LEU A 11 13.54 17.43 -49.02
N LEU A 12 14.05 18.67 -49.03
CA LEU A 12 14.49 19.36 -47.82
C LEU A 12 13.30 19.66 -46.90
N PHE A 13 12.13 20.03 -47.43
CA PHE A 13 10.93 20.27 -46.62
C PHE A 13 10.35 18.96 -46.05
N HIS A 14 10.46 17.82 -46.74
CA HIS A 14 10.17 16.51 -46.16
C HIS A 14 11.22 16.05 -45.13
N LEU A 15 12.49 16.48 -45.24
CA LEU A 15 13.51 16.22 -44.22
C LEU A 15 13.45 17.20 -43.03
N VAL A 16 12.86 18.39 -43.22
CA VAL A 16 12.62 19.42 -42.20
C VAL A 16 11.24 19.23 -41.54
N LEU A 17 10.31 18.55 -42.21
CA LEU A 17 9.22 17.77 -41.61
C LEU A 17 9.72 16.42 -41.06
N ARG A 18 10.98 16.36 -40.61
CA ARG A 18 11.27 15.58 -39.40
C ARG A 18 10.36 16.12 -38.32
N VAL A 19 9.31 15.34 -38.05
CA VAL A 19 8.45 15.38 -36.87
C VAL A 19 9.28 15.90 -35.69
N SER A 20 8.74 16.87 -34.95
CA SER A 20 9.26 17.27 -33.65
C SER A 20 9.34 16.02 -32.78
N GLY A 21 10.52 15.38 -32.75
CA GLY A 21 10.67 14.01 -32.31
C GLY A 21 10.22 13.87 -30.86
N ASN A 22 9.20 13.05 -30.65
CA ASN A 22 8.70 12.71 -29.34
C ASN A 22 9.73 11.80 -28.66
N ALA A 23 10.78 12.40 -28.08
CA ALA A 23 11.92 11.66 -27.55
C ALA A 23 11.54 10.67 -26.44
N GLU A 24 10.47 10.96 -25.68
CA GLU A 24 9.90 10.04 -24.71
C GLU A 24 9.17 8.87 -25.39
N GLY A 25 8.42 9.14 -26.46
CA GLY A 25 7.84 8.12 -27.33
C GLY A 25 8.88 7.25 -28.03
N ASP A 26 9.98 7.82 -28.52
CA ASP A 26 11.11 7.06 -29.09
C ASP A 26 11.76 6.15 -28.05
N ALA A 27 11.95 6.65 -26.82
CA ALA A 27 12.48 5.87 -25.70
C ALA A 27 11.57 4.71 -25.29
N LEU A 28 10.26 4.93 -25.22
CA LEU A 28 9.27 3.91 -24.93
C LEU A 28 9.08 2.93 -26.10
N ASN A 29 9.16 3.39 -27.34
CA ASN A 29 9.11 2.52 -28.52
C ASN A 29 10.36 1.62 -28.61
N ALA A 30 11.54 2.12 -28.20
CA ALA A 30 12.72 1.26 -28.05
C ALA A 30 12.44 0.10 -27.08
N LEU A 31 11.81 0.35 -25.92
CA LEU A 31 11.39 -0.71 -24.99
C LEU A 31 10.41 -1.68 -25.65
N ARG A 32 9.35 -1.16 -26.29
CA ARG A 32 8.33 -1.96 -27.00
C ARG A 32 8.95 -2.90 -28.03
N THR A 33 9.84 -2.40 -28.89
CA THR A 33 10.48 -3.22 -29.94
C THR A 33 11.43 -4.28 -29.40
N ASN A 34 11.88 -4.15 -28.14
CA ASN A 34 12.80 -5.08 -27.50
C ASN A 34 12.08 -6.13 -26.62
N PHE A 35 10.78 -5.95 -26.36
CA PHE A 35 9.97 -6.88 -25.59
C PHE A 35 9.15 -7.81 -26.49
N LEU A 36 9.08 -9.08 -26.07
CA LEU A 36 8.07 -10.03 -26.53
C LEU A 36 6.81 -9.80 -25.69
N ASP A 37 5.74 -9.39 -26.37
CA ASP A 37 4.44 -9.06 -25.81
C ASP A 37 3.35 -10.00 -26.36
N PRO A 38 3.16 -11.19 -25.77
CA PRO A 38 2.12 -12.13 -26.21
C PRO A 38 0.71 -11.66 -25.86
N GLY A 39 0.57 -10.65 -25.00
CA GLY A 39 -0.72 -10.08 -24.57
C GLY A 39 -1.20 -8.92 -25.43
N ASN A 40 -0.37 -8.39 -26.33
CA ASN A 40 -0.60 -7.14 -27.07
C ASN A 40 -0.84 -5.93 -26.13
N VAL A 41 -0.26 -5.94 -24.93
CA VAL A 41 -0.36 -4.87 -23.91
C VAL A 41 0.20 -3.54 -24.44
N LEU A 42 1.23 -3.60 -25.29
CA LEU A 42 1.90 -2.47 -25.94
C LEU A 42 1.35 -2.17 -27.35
N GLN A 43 0.16 -2.65 -27.69
CA GLN A 43 -0.43 -2.45 -29.02
C GLN A 43 -0.74 -0.97 -29.30
N SER A 44 -1.16 -0.20 -28.29
CA SER A 44 -1.49 1.23 -28.42
C SER A 44 -0.27 2.15 -28.50
N TRP A 45 0.95 1.60 -28.37
CA TRP A 45 2.19 2.38 -28.35
C TRP A 45 2.62 2.72 -29.79
N ASP A 46 2.06 3.80 -30.33
CA ASP A 46 2.33 4.28 -31.68
C ASP A 46 3.31 5.48 -31.65
N PRO A 47 4.59 5.30 -32.04
CA PRO A 47 5.61 6.36 -32.05
C PRO A 47 5.35 7.45 -33.10
N THR A 48 4.38 7.29 -34.01
CA THR A 48 4.02 8.34 -34.97
C THR A 48 3.16 9.45 -34.34
N LEU A 49 2.64 9.22 -33.12
CA LEU A 49 1.87 10.20 -32.36
C LEU A 49 2.75 11.27 -31.70
N VAL A 50 2.18 12.48 -31.58
CA VAL A 50 2.86 13.70 -31.09
C VAL A 50 3.44 13.54 -29.67
N ASN A 51 2.79 12.77 -28.81
CA ASN A 51 3.24 12.44 -27.46
C ASN A 51 2.72 11.04 -27.09
N PRO A 52 3.30 10.36 -26.08
CA PRO A 52 2.89 9.00 -25.69
C PRO A 52 1.73 9.01 -24.68
N CYS A 53 1.12 10.16 -24.39
CA CYS A 53 0.17 10.34 -23.28
C CYS A 53 -1.21 9.72 -23.53
N THR A 54 -1.48 9.30 -24.77
CA THR A 54 -2.67 8.53 -25.17
C THR A 54 -2.43 7.02 -25.16
N TRP A 55 -1.19 6.57 -24.95
CA TRP A 55 -0.85 5.16 -24.93
C TRP A 55 -1.34 4.54 -23.61
N PHE A 56 -1.91 3.33 -23.68
CA PHE A 56 -2.25 2.58 -22.48
C PHE A 56 -0.99 2.32 -21.66
N HIS A 57 -1.15 2.22 -20.33
CA HIS A 57 -0.06 2.00 -19.37
C HIS A 57 0.93 3.17 -19.21
N VAL A 58 0.70 4.30 -19.88
CA VAL A 58 1.48 5.54 -19.75
C VAL A 58 0.62 6.61 -19.06
N THR A 59 1.23 7.46 -18.22
CA THR A 59 0.57 8.65 -17.64
C THR A 59 1.48 9.86 -17.76
N CYS A 60 0.95 10.97 -18.26
CA CYS A 60 1.67 12.23 -18.39
C CYS A 60 1.25 13.29 -17.35
N ASN A 61 2.07 14.33 -17.20
CA ASN A 61 1.71 15.57 -16.52
C ASN A 61 0.92 16.52 -17.45
N SER A 62 0.58 17.70 -16.94
CA SER A 62 -0.07 18.79 -17.70
C SER A 62 0.76 19.38 -18.85
N GLU A 63 2.05 19.04 -18.93
CA GLU A 63 2.98 19.47 -19.99
C GLU A 63 3.14 18.39 -21.08
N ASN A 64 2.32 17.32 -21.04
CA ASN A 64 2.38 16.15 -21.93
C ASN A 64 3.71 15.36 -21.87
N SER A 65 4.39 15.38 -20.72
CA SER A 65 5.60 14.58 -20.46
C SER A 65 5.32 13.42 -19.50
N VAL A 66 5.92 12.27 -19.77
CA VAL A 66 5.69 10.99 -19.07
C VAL A 66 6.13 11.06 -17.62
N THR A 67 5.21 10.67 -16.72
CA THR A 67 5.43 10.60 -15.27
C THR A 67 5.23 9.20 -14.69
N ARG A 68 4.46 8.32 -15.34
CA ARG A 68 4.33 6.91 -14.97
C ARG A 68 4.33 6.00 -16.19
N VAL A 69 4.96 4.84 -16.04
CA VAL A 69 4.79 3.67 -16.90
C VAL A 69 4.47 2.48 -15.99
N ASP A 70 3.29 1.87 -16.15
CA ASP A 70 2.83 0.72 -15.36
C ASP A 70 2.42 -0.47 -16.24
N LEU A 71 3.39 -1.37 -16.40
CA LEU A 71 3.28 -2.62 -17.14
C LEU A 71 3.32 -3.84 -16.19
N GLY A 72 2.82 -3.68 -14.96
CA GLY A 72 2.78 -4.77 -13.98
C GLY A 72 1.88 -5.94 -14.40
N ASN A 73 2.35 -7.19 -14.25
CA ASN A 73 1.64 -8.42 -14.64
C ASN A 73 1.30 -8.56 -16.15
N ALA A 74 2.05 -7.90 -17.03
CA ALA A 74 1.79 -7.86 -18.47
C ALA A 74 2.31 -9.10 -19.25
N ASN A 75 2.94 -10.07 -18.59
CA ASN A 75 3.60 -11.24 -19.20
C ASN A 75 4.67 -10.87 -20.26
N LEU A 76 5.28 -9.69 -20.11
CA LEU A 76 6.34 -9.20 -21.00
C LEU A 76 7.64 -9.95 -20.75
N SER A 77 8.44 -10.14 -21.81
CA SER A 77 9.78 -10.73 -21.68
C SER A 77 10.79 -10.11 -22.65
N GLY A 78 12.08 -10.25 -22.34
CA GLY A 78 13.17 -9.54 -23.02
C GLY A 78 13.91 -8.59 -22.07
N PRO A 79 15.00 -7.95 -22.52
CA PRO A 79 15.80 -7.08 -21.66
C PRO A 79 15.28 -5.63 -21.60
N LEU A 80 15.62 -4.92 -20.53
CA LEU A 80 15.45 -3.47 -20.46
C LEU A 80 16.39 -2.76 -21.45
N VAL A 81 15.99 -1.57 -21.90
CA VAL A 81 16.76 -0.75 -22.85
C VAL A 81 17.34 0.49 -22.15
N THR A 82 18.51 0.96 -22.62
CA THR A 82 19.20 2.13 -22.03
C THR A 82 18.42 3.43 -22.26
N GLN A 83 17.66 3.50 -23.35
CA GLN A 83 16.80 4.64 -23.72
C GLN A 83 15.75 4.96 -22.65
N LEU A 84 15.39 4.03 -21.75
CA LEU A 84 14.52 4.33 -20.62
C LEU A 84 15.06 5.45 -19.72
N GLY A 85 16.37 5.70 -19.69
CA GLY A 85 16.98 6.84 -19.01
C GLY A 85 16.65 8.22 -19.60
N ASN A 86 16.01 8.27 -20.78
CA ASN A 86 15.65 9.50 -21.50
C ASN A 86 14.21 9.99 -21.18
N LEU A 87 13.64 9.57 -20.05
CA LEU A 87 12.30 9.97 -19.58
C LEU A 87 12.43 10.95 -18.40
N PRO A 88 12.77 12.24 -18.63
CA PRO A 88 13.29 13.15 -17.61
C PRO A 88 12.33 13.39 -16.43
N ASN A 89 11.02 13.33 -16.68
CA ASN A 89 9.98 13.58 -15.67
C ASN A 89 9.37 12.31 -15.08
N LEU A 90 9.91 11.12 -15.40
CA LEU A 90 9.39 9.85 -14.89
C LEU A 90 9.52 9.78 -13.36
N GLN A 91 8.39 9.50 -12.69
CA GLN A 91 8.28 9.36 -11.25
C GLN A 91 7.99 7.91 -10.83
N TYR A 92 7.32 7.12 -11.67
CA TYR A 92 6.93 5.74 -11.34
C TYR A 92 7.25 4.83 -12.52
N LEU A 93 8.17 3.88 -12.32
CA LEU A 93 8.47 2.82 -13.28
C LEU A 93 8.10 1.47 -12.66
N GLU A 94 6.97 0.94 -13.09
CA GLU A 94 6.33 -0.26 -12.53
C GLU A 94 6.32 -1.37 -13.60
N LEU A 95 7.29 -2.29 -13.53
CA LEU A 95 7.49 -3.39 -14.49
C LEU A 95 7.44 -4.77 -13.81
N TYR A 96 6.79 -4.83 -12.65
CA TYR A 96 6.81 -5.98 -11.76
C TYR A 96 5.99 -7.19 -12.26
N SER A 97 6.34 -8.39 -11.80
CA SER A 97 5.61 -9.63 -12.14
C SER A 97 5.53 -9.89 -13.65
N ASN A 98 6.68 -9.77 -14.31
CA ASN A 98 6.88 -10.10 -15.72
C ASN A 98 7.99 -11.16 -15.84
N ASN A 99 8.45 -11.42 -17.07
CA ASN A 99 9.56 -12.32 -17.37
C ASN A 99 10.71 -11.55 -18.03
N ILE A 100 10.96 -10.32 -17.56
CA ILE A 100 12.03 -9.42 -18.05
C ILE A 100 13.39 -9.99 -17.65
N THR A 101 14.36 -9.95 -18.57
CA THR A 101 15.69 -10.58 -18.43
C THR A 101 16.82 -9.54 -18.57
N GLY A 102 18.08 -10.01 -18.59
CA GLY A 102 19.25 -9.14 -18.77
C GLY A 102 19.63 -8.38 -17.50
N ASN A 103 20.27 -7.23 -17.66
CA ASN A 103 20.74 -6.39 -16.56
C ASN A 103 19.81 -5.19 -16.36
N ILE A 104 19.86 -4.58 -15.18
CA ILE A 104 19.30 -3.24 -14.97
C ILE A 104 20.27 -2.23 -15.63
N PRO A 105 19.83 -1.36 -16.56
CA PRO A 105 20.70 -0.37 -17.21
C PRO A 105 21.23 0.69 -16.23
N ASP A 106 22.48 1.12 -16.40
CA ASP A 106 23.07 2.20 -15.60
C ASP A 106 22.33 3.53 -15.83
N GLU A 107 21.77 3.73 -17.03
CA GLU A 107 21.03 4.92 -17.47
C GLU A 107 19.73 5.17 -16.69
N LEU A 108 19.19 4.17 -15.99
CA LEU A 108 18.06 4.41 -15.07
C LEU A 108 18.44 5.36 -13.92
N GLY A 109 19.74 5.57 -13.65
CA GLY A 109 20.22 6.60 -12.73
C GLY A 109 20.00 8.05 -13.21
N ASN A 110 19.77 8.27 -14.51
CA ASN A 110 19.47 9.60 -15.06
C ASN A 110 18.06 10.09 -14.71
N LEU A 111 17.18 9.20 -14.24
CA LEU A 111 15.78 9.49 -13.91
C LEU A 111 15.63 10.25 -12.59
N THR A 112 16.25 11.43 -12.48
CA THR A 112 16.36 12.19 -11.22
C THR A 112 15.02 12.57 -10.55
N ASN A 113 13.91 12.45 -11.27
CA ASN A 113 12.55 12.62 -10.76
C ASN A 113 11.91 11.34 -10.17
N LEU A 114 12.55 10.17 -10.29
CA LEU A 114 11.99 8.88 -9.95
C LEU A 114 11.70 8.74 -8.45
N VAL A 115 10.48 8.30 -8.13
CA VAL A 115 9.93 8.09 -6.79
C VAL A 115 9.74 6.60 -6.48
N SER A 116 9.33 5.81 -7.48
CA SER A 116 9.16 4.35 -7.39
C SER A 116 9.88 3.64 -8.53
N LEU A 117 10.72 2.65 -8.20
CA LEU A 117 11.31 1.72 -9.16
C LEU A 117 10.99 0.28 -8.74
N ASP A 118 10.08 -0.34 -9.49
CA ASP A 118 9.46 -1.61 -9.13
C ASP A 118 9.69 -2.65 -10.22
N LEU A 119 10.77 -3.43 -10.04
CA LEU A 119 11.24 -4.47 -10.97
C LEU A 119 11.12 -5.88 -10.38
N TYR A 120 10.42 -6.04 -9.25
CA TYR A 120 10.30 -7.29 -8.51
C TYR A 120 9.52 -8.37 -9.27
N LEU A 121 9.78 -9.64 -8.97
CA LEU A 121 9.22 -10.80 -9.69
C LEU A 121 9.52 -10.71 -11.20
N ASN A 122 10.80 -10.84 -11.53
CA ASN A 122 11.32 -10.89 -12.90
C ASN A 122 12.54 -11.84 -12.95
N ASN A 123 13.16 -11.96 -14.13
CA ASN A 123 14.37 -12.74 -14.36
C ASN A 123 15.61 -11.84 -14.59
N LEU A 124 15.66 -10.67 -13.95
CA LEU A 124 16.81 -9.76 -14.04
C LEU A 124 18.06 -10.38 -13.39
N SER A 125 19.22 -9.96 -13.88
CA SER A 125 20.54 -10.52 -13.57
C SER A 125 21.61 -9.41 -13.54
N GLY A 126 22.90 -9.77 -13.45
CA GLY A 126 23.98 -8.80 -13.33
C GLY A 126 24.06 -8.18 -11.92
N GLN A 127 24.56 -6.95 -11.83
CA GLN A 127 24.71 -6.19 -10.58
C GLN A 127 23.60 -5.12 -10.45
N ILE A 128 23.36 -4.64 -9.24
CA ILE A 128 22.55 -3.43 -9.03
C ILE A 128 23.39 -2.22 -9.46
N PRO A 129 22.92 -1.36 -10.38
CA PRO A 129 23.66 -0.18 -10.81
C PRO A 129 24.00 0.78 -9.67
N LYS A 130 25.26 1.20 -9.59
CA LYS A 130 25.71 2.23 -8.63
C LYS A 130 25.06 3.60 -8.91
N THR A 131 24.63 3.83 -10.14
CA THR A 131 23.96 5.06 -10.61
C THR A 131 22.59 5.26 -9.97
N LEU A 132 21.92 4.20 -9.48
CA LEU A 132 20.69 4.35 -8.70
C LEU A 132 20.88 5.20 -7.42
N GLY A 133 22.12 5.35 -6.93
CA GLY A 133 22.45 6.30 -5.85
C GLY A 133 22.33 7.79 -6.24
N GLN A 134 22.09 8.11 -7.52
CA GLN A 134 21.83 9.47 -8.00
C GLN A 134 20.35 9.87 -7.85
N LEU A 135 19.45 8.90 -7.60
CA LEU A 135 18.00 9.08 -7.59
C LEU A 135 17.51 9.69 -6.26
N GLN A 136 17.83 10.96 -6.01
CA GLN A 136 17.60 11.63 -4.73
C GLN A 136 16.12 11.78 -4.32
N LYS A 137 15.15 11.53 -5.23
CA LYS A 137 13.71 11.51 -4.93
C LYS A 137 13.14 10.10 -4.69
N LEU A 138 13.96 9.04 -4.83
CA LEU A 138 13.50 7.65 -4.80
C LEU A 138 13.07 7.23 -3.39
N ARG A 139 11.80 6.83 -3.26
CA ARG A 139 11.19 6.40 -2.00
C ARG A 139 10.97 4.89 -1.95
N PHE A 140 10.75 4.25 -3.08
CA PHE A 140 10.46 2.82 -3.19
C PHE A 140 11.42 2.18 -4.20
N LEU A 141 12.16 1.16 -3.77
CA LEU A 141 13.04 0.34 -4.61
C LEU A 141 12.76 -1.14 -4.33
N ARG A 142 12.00 -1.78 -5.22
CA ARG A 142 11.65 -3.20 -5.11
C ARG A 142 12.29 -3.99 -6.25
N LEU A 143 13.36 -4.71 -5.93
CA LEU A 143 14.12 -5.57 -6.84
C LEU A 143 14.04 -7.05 -6.44
N ASN A 144 13.20 -7.39 -5.47
CA ASN A 144 13.08 -8.73 -4.90
C ASN A 144 12.59 -9.77 -5.91
N ASN A 145 12.90 -11.05 -5.67
CA ASN A 145 12.54 -12.17 -6.55
C ASN A 145 13.06 -11.95 -7.98
N ASN A 146 14.39 -11.87 -8.09
CA ASN A 146 15.16 -11.79 -9.32
C ASN A 146 16.42 -12.68 -9.19
N THR A 147 17.37 -12.58 -10.11
CA THR A 147 18.66 -13.27 -10.05
C THR A 147 19.87 -12.35 -9.91
N LEU A 148 19.65 -11.12 -9.43
CA LEU A 148 20.68 -10.07 -9.23
C LEU A 148 21.80 -10.57 -8.32
N SER A 149 23.02 -10.13 -8.58
CA SER A 149 24.25 -10.68 -8.01
C SER A 149 25.27 -9.59 -7.67
N GLY A 150 26.34 -9.95 -6.96
CA GLY A 150 27.35 -8.99 -6.52
C GLY A 150 26.91 -8.17 -5.29
N PRO A 151 27.68 -7.13 -4.92
CA PRO A 151 27.43 -6.36 -3.72
C PRO A 151 26.25 -5.40 -3.86
N ILE A 152 25.63 -5.07 -2.72
CA ILE A 152 24.73 -3.92 -2.62
C ILE A 152 25.58 -2.64 -2.78
N PRO A 153 25.32 -1.75 -3.76
CA PRO A 153 26.14 -0.56 -3.95
C PRO A 153 26.05 0.39 -2.76
N MET A 154 27.20 0.76 -2.18
CA MET A 154 27.27 1.76 -1.11
C MET A 154 26.66 3.12 -1.53
N ASN A 155 26.66 3.42 -2.84
CA ASN A 155 25.98 4.58 -3.41
C ASN A 155 24.49 4.66 -3.07
N LEU A 156 23.78 3.56 -2.81
CA LEU A 156 22.38 3.61 -2.40
C LEU A 156 22.20 4.25 -1.00
N THR A 157 23.24 4.28 -0.16
CA THR A 157 23.17 4.93 1.17
C THR A 157 23.06 6.45 1.11
N THR A 158 23.36 7.08 -0.04
CA THR A 158 23.18 8.54 -0.22
C THR A 158 21.72 8.92 -0.45
N VAL A 159 20.87 7.96 -0.84
CA VAL A 159 19.44 8.17 -1.09
C VAL A 159 18.69 8.21 0.24
N ASN A 160 18.75 9.36 0.90
CA ASN A 160 18.15 9.60 2.22
C ASN A 160 16.60 9.61 2.20
N THR A 161 16.00 9.68 1.01
CA THR A 161 14.55 9.65 0.78
C THR A 161 13.94 8.24 0.73
N LEU A 162 14.78 7.19 0.70
CA LEU A 162 14.33 5.81 0.54
C LEU A 162 13.57 5.31 1.78
N GLN A 163 12.33 4.87 1.58
CA GLN A 163 11.38 4.44 2.63
C GLN A 163 11.07 2.94 2.55
N VAL A 164 11.12 2.36 1.36
CA VAL A 164 10.95 0.92 1.14
C VAL A 164 12.07 0.43 0.25
N LEU A 165 12.85 -0.51 0.78
CA LEU A 165 13.82 -1.31 0.05
C LEU A 165 13.45 -2.78 0.18
N ASP A 166 13.34 -3.49 -0.94
CA ASP A 166 13.19 -4.95 -0.95
C ASP A 166 14.12 -5.55 -2.01
N LEU A 167 15.20 -6.16 -1.54
CA LEU A 167 16.21 -6.87 -2.34
C LEU A 167 16.15 -8.38 -2.10
N SER A 168 15.13 -8.86 -1.38
CA SER A 168 15.03 -10.26 -0.96
C SER A 168 14.91 -11.24 -2.12
N ASN A 169 15.29 -12.51 -1.92
CA ASN A 169 15.21 -13.56 -2.96
C ASN A 169 16.02 -13.19 -4.21
N ASN A 170 17.34 -13.04 -4.04
CA ASN A 170 18.31 -12.74 -5.09
C ASN A 170 19.62 -13.52 -4.82
N LYS A 171 20.70 -13.22 -5.55
CA LYS A 171 22.03 -13.82 -5.43
C LYS A 171 23.08 -12.80 -4.94
N LEU A 172 22.67 -11.75 -4.24
CA LEU A 172 23.55 -10.67 -3.76
C LEU A 172 24.56 -11.19 -2.73
N THR A 173 25.75 -10.60 -2.70
CA THR A 173 26.91 -11.02 -1.89
C THR A 173 27.51 -9.85 -1.09
N GLY A 174 28.39 -10.16 -0.14
CA GLY A 174 29.11 -9.14 0.64
C GLY A 174 28.28 -8.54 1.79
N ASN A 175 28.64 -7.34 2.25
CA ASN A 175 28.06 -6.73 3.44
C ASN A 175 26.80 -5.92 3.12
N ILE A 176 25.84 -5.93 4.04
CA ILE A 176 24.71 -4.99 4.04
C ILE A 176 25.23 -3.61 4.49
N PRO A 177 25.01 -2.53 3.72
CA PRO A 177 25.32 -1.17 4.16
C PRO A 177 24.52 -0.79 5.42
N VAL A 178 25.13 -0.06 6.35
CA VAL A 178 24.51 0.34 7.63
C VAL A 178 24.28 1.85 7.78
N ASN A 179 24.66 2.63 6.77
CA ASN A 179 24.63 4.10 6.79
C ASN A 179 23.40 4.66 6.07
N GLY A 180 23.02 5.90 6.41
CA GLY A 180 21.92 6.62 5.75
C GLY A 180 20.58 5.89 5.94
N SER A 181 19.75 5.89 4.88
CA SER A 181 18.44 5.22 4.86
C SER A 181 18.50 3.71 5.16
N PHE A 182 19.65 3.06 4.95
CA PHE A 182 19.79 1.62 5.22
C PHE A 182 19.63 1.26 6.70
N SER A 183 19.90 2.20 7.61
CA SER A 183 19.65 2.02 9.05
C SER A 183 18.17 1.81 9.41
N LEU A 184 17.25 2.13 8.50
CA LEU A 184 15.80 1.99 8.69
C LEU A 184 15.25 0.63 8.22
N PHE A 185 16.00 -0.11 7.39
CA PHE A 185 15.52 -1.37 6.81
C PHE A 185 15.80 -2.56 7.73
N THR A 186 14.85 -3.49 7.77
CA THR A 186 14.97 -4.70 8.59
C THR A 186 15.59 -5.84 7.77
N PRO A 187 16.10 -6.91 8.41
CA PRO A 187 16.70 -8.04 7.70
C PRO A 187 15.82 -8.70 6.63
N ILE A 188 14.49 -8.52 6.68
CA ILE A 188 13.57 -9.04 5.65
C ILE A 188 13.84 -8.45 4.26
N SER A 189 14.27 -7.18 4.18
CA SER A 189 14.64 -6.48 2.95
C SER A 189 15.83 -7.11 2.24
N PHE A 190 16.59 -7.97 2.94
CA PHE A 190 17.82 -8.59 2.45
C PHE A 190 17.75 -10.13 2.47
N ALA A 191 16.64 -10.70 2.95
CA ALA A 191 16.47 -12.14 3.14
C ALA A 191 16.67 -12.95 1.85
N ASN A 192 17.06 -14.22 1.98
CA ASN A 192 17.26 -15.14 0.85
C ASN A 192 18.25 -14.57 -0.19
N ASN A 193 19.43 -14.16 0.29
CA ASN A 193 20.61 -13.76 -0.48
C ASN A 193 21.86 -14.45 0.08
N LYS A 194 23.03 -14.23 -0.53
CA LYS A 194 24.35 -14.71 -0.07
C LYS A 194 25.13 -13.60 0.67
N LEU A 195 24.41 -12.77 1.43
CA LEU A 195 24.97 -11.64 2.16
C LEU A 195 25.61 -12.10 3.47
N ASN A 196 26.65 -11.38 3.89
CA ASN A 196 27.30 -11.59 5.18
C ASN A 196 26.36 -11.21 6.33
N PRO A 197 26.38 -11.92 7.48
CA PRO A 197 25.61 -11.53 8.65
C PRO A 197 25.93 -10.09 9.06
N LEU A 198 24.90 -9.32 9.45
CA LEU A 198 25.14 -8.05 10.13
C LEU A 198 25.97 -8.30 11.40
N PRO A 199 26.96 -7.44 11.72
CA PRO A 199 27.69 -7.55 12.98
C PRO A 199 26.69 -7.47 14.13
N ALA A 200 26.77 -8.43 15.05
CA ALA A 200 25.83 -8.53 16.16
C ALA A 200 25.89 -7.25 16.99
N SER A 201 24.76 -6.53 17.08
CA SER A 201 24.62 -5.44 18.03
C SER A 201 24.77 -6.00 19.46
N PRO A 202 25.56 -5.35 20.33
CA PRO A 202 25.66 -5.80 21.72
C PRO A 202 24.27 -5.77 22.38
N PRO A 203 23.94 -6.75 23.23
CA PRO A 203 22.63 -6.80 23.87
C PRO A 203 22.43 -5.55 24.74
N PRO A 204 21.23 -4.94 24.74
CA PRO A 204 20.94 -3.80 25.60
C PRO A 204 21.05 -4.21 27.07
N SER A 205 21.70 -3.37 27.88
CA SER A 205 21.90 -3.59 29.30
C SER A 205 20.57 -3.59 30.06
N LEU A 206 20.28 -4.71 30.74
CA LEU A 206 19.12 -4.86 31.61
C LEU A 206 19.38 -4.18 32.97
N THR A 207 18.84 -2.98 33.18
CA THR A 207 18.69 -2.40 34.51
C THR A 207 17.46 -3.01 35.22
N PRO A 208 17.58 -3.55 36.44
CA PRO A 208 16.42 -4.08 37.18
C PRO A 208 15.53 -2.95 37.71
N PRO A 209 14.20 -3.13 37.75
CA PRO A 209 13.31 -2.21 38.46
C PRO A 209 13.39 -2.40 39.98
N SER A 210 13.46 -1.29 40.71
CA SER A 210 13.27 -1.27 42.17
C SER A 210 11.80 -1.51 42.53
N GLY A 211 11.55 -2.47 43.42
CA GLY A 211 10.20 -2.75 43.92
C GLY A 211 9.78 -1.81 45.06
N PRO A 212 8.47 -1.49 45.20
CA PRO A 212 7.94 -0.83 46.39
C PRO A 212 7.62 -1.82 47.52
N SER A 213 7.77 -1.38 48.76
CA SER A 213 7.57 -2.14 49.99
C SER A 213 6.13 -2.13 50.52
N ASN A 214 5.81 -3.12 51.36
CA ASN A 214 4.52 -3.31 52.04
C ASN A 214 4.05 -2.12 52.91
N GLY A 215 2.72 -1.99 53.02
CA GLY A 215 2.02 -1.31 54.12
C GLY A 215 0.64 -1.96 54.34
N ASN A 216 0.37 -2.46 55.55
CA ASN A 216 -0.85 -3.24 55.89
C ASN A 216 -1.90 -2.40 56.65
N SER A 217 -3.09 -3.01 56.82
CA SER A 217 -4.22 -2.68 57.74
C SER A 217 -5.41 -1.90 57.14
N ALA A 218 -6.66 -2.07 57.61
CA ALA A 218 -7.33 -3.23 58.21
C ALA A 218 -8.87 -3.04 58.19
N ILE A 219 -9.61 -4.14 58.00
CA ILE A 219 -10.96 -4.48 58.54
C ILE A 219 -12.05 -3.39 58.63
N GLY A 220 -13.21 -3.67 58.02
CA GLY A 220 -14.48 -3.03 58.37
C GLY A 220 -15.68 -3.69 57.67
N ALA A 221 -16.49 -4.47 58.40
CA ALA A 221 -17.73 -5.07 57.92
C ALA A 221 -18.90 -4.68 58.83
N ILE A 222 -20.13 -4.64 58.29
CA ILE A 222 -21.42 -5.09 58.89
C ILE A 222 -22.61 -4.60 58.02
N ALA A 223 -23.67 -5.41 58.02
CA ALA A 223 -25.09 -5.26 57.60
C ALA A 223 -25.63 -3.88 57.11
N GLY A 224 -26.72 -3.81 56.35
CA GLY A 224 -27.60 -4.86 55.80
C GLY A 224 -29.04 -4.36 55.65
N GLY A 225 -29.65 -4.63 54.48
CA GLY A 225 -31.11 -4.57 54.24
C GLY A 225 -31.77 -3.20 54.10
N VAL A 226 -32.09 -2.82 52.84
CA VAL A 226 -33.47 -2.42 52.46
C VAL A 226 -33.76 -2.92 51.03
N ALA A 227 -34.31 -4.14 50.93
CA ALA A 227 -34.85 -4.66 49.68
C ALA A 227 -36.37 -4.41 49.63
N ALA A 228 -36.79 -3.21 49.21
CA ALA A 228 -38.21 -2.87 49.02
C ALA A 228 -38.52 -1.75 48.00
N GLY A 229 -37.53 -0.96 47.54
CA GLY A 229 -37.78 0.25 46.72
C GLY A 229 -37.65 0.10 45.20
N ALA A 230 -36.77 -0.77 44.70
CA ALA A 230 -36.31 -0.70 43.30
C ALA A 230 -37.20 -1.42 42.28
N ALA A 231 -38.06 -2.36 42.70
CA ALA A 231 -38.82 -3.22 41.78
C ALA A 231 -39.97 -2.50 41.04
N LEU A 232 -40.51 -1.43 41.61
CA LEU A 232 -41.65 -0.70 41.02
C LEU A 232 -41.24 0.38 40.00
N LEU A 233 -39.97 0.82 40.00
CA LEU A 233 -39.50 1.91 39.11
C LEU A 233 -39.18 1.48 37.67
N PHE A 234 -39.09 0.17 37.39
CA PHE A 234 -38.72 -0.33 36.05
C PHE A 234 -39.82 -1.14 35.33
N ALA A 235 -40.80 -1.70 36.05
CA ALA A 235 -41.85 -2.53 35.44
C ALA A 235 -42.90 -1.70 34.65
N GLY A 236 -43.33 -0.55 35.19
CA GLY A 236 -44.36 0.29 34.58
C GLY A 236 -44.03 0.80 33.16
N PRO A 237 -42.86 1.45 32.94
CA PRO A 237 -42.51 1.99 31.62
C PRO A 237 -42.38 0.93 30.53
N ALA A 238 -41.90 -0.28 30.87
CA ALA A 238 -41.71 -1.38 29.93
C ALA A 238 -43.04 -1.89 29.33
N ILE A 239 -44.09 -1.97 30.16
CA ILE A 239 -45.42 -2.42 29.73
C ILE A 239 -46.07 -1.38 28.79
N VAL A 240 -45.92 -0.09 29.08
CA VAL A 240 -46.42 1.01 28.22
C VAL A 240 -45.70 1.01 26.87
N LEU A 241 -44.38 0.85 26.84
CA LEU A 241 -43.59 0.74 25.59
C LEU A 241 -43.98 -0.48 24.74
N ALA A 242 -44.25 -1.62 25.38
CA ALA A 242 -44.71 -2.82 24.70
C ALA A 242 -46.11 -2.66 24.08
N TYR A 243 -47.00 -1.91 24.74
CA TYR A 243 -48.32 -1.58 24.21
C TYR A 243 -48.24 -0.58 23.03
N TRP A 244 -47.38 0.44 23.13
CA TRP A 244 -47.20 1.46 22.09
C TRP A 244 -46.60 0.89 20.79
N ARG A 245 -45.61 0.00 20.88
CA ARG A 245 -44.98 -0.62 19.70
C ARG A 245 -45.89 -1.55 18.90
N ARG A 246 -47.04 -1.98 19.45
CA ARG A 246 -48.01 -2.85 18.74
C ARG A 246 -49.06 -2.08 17.92
N ARG A 247 -49.02 -0.74 17.88
CA ARG A 247 -49.96 0.09 17.13
C ARG A 247 -49.30 1.29 16.45
N LYS A 248 -48.81 1.12 15.21
CA LYS A 248 -48.95 2.07 14.08
C LYS A 248 -48.47 1.41 12.76
N PRO A 249 -48.90 1.91 11.57
CA PRO A 249 -48.98 1.12 10.33
C PRO A 249 -47.76 1.27 9.41
N GLN A 250 -47.80 0.56 8.26
CA GLN A 250 -46.85 0.70 7.16
C GLN A 250 -47.05 2.03 6.42
N ASP A 251 -45.94 2.71 6.09
CA ASP A 251 -45.90 3.82 5.13
C ASP A 251 -45.24 3.36 3.82
N HIS A 252 -45.79 3.85 2.71
CA HIS A 252 -45.36 3.65 1.32
C HIS A 252 -44.49 4.83 0.85
N PHE A 253 -43.55 4.59 -0.09
CA PHE A 253 -42.90 5.48 -1.08
C PHE A 253 -41.44 5.03 -1.31
N PHE A 254 -40.77 5.21 -2.46
CA PHE A 254 -41.14 5.44 -3.87
C PHE A 254 -39.84 5.32 -4.66
N ASP A 255 -39.79 4.57 -5.78
CA ASP A 255 -38.55 4.41 -6.55
C ASP A 255 -38.28 5.66 -7.41
N VAL A 256 -37.09 6.24 -7.26
CA VAL A 256 -36.57 7.32 -8.11
C VAL A 256 -35.42 6.75 -8.95
N PRO A 257 -35.36 6.96 -10.28
CA PRO A 257 -34.23 6.52 -11.08
C PRO A 257 -32.96 7.27 -10.65
N ALA A 258 -31.87 6.55 -10.42
CA ALA A 258 -30.58 7.18 -10.15
C ALA A 258 -30.03 7.82 -11.43
N GLU A 259 -29.93 9.14 -11.41
CA GLU A 259 -29.26 9.97 -12.40
C GLU A 259 -27.74 9.72 -12.34
N GLU A 260 -27.08 9.51 -13.48
CA GLU A 260 -25.62 9.33 -13.54
C GLU A 260 -24.91 10.68 -13.33
N ASP A 261 -24.28 10.90 -12.18
CA ASP A 261 -23.27 11.96 -11.98
C ASP A 261 -22.38 11.66 -10.73
N PRO A 262 -21.31 12.42 -10.41
CA PRO A 262 -19.94 11.95 -10.66
C PRO A 262 -19.14 11.61 -9.39
N GLU A 263 -17.88 11.15 -9.57
CA GLU A 263 -16.90 10.71 -8.55
C GLU A 263 -17.11 11.25 -7.12
N VAL A 264 -17.66 10.40 -6.24
CA VAL A 264 -17.81 10.69 -4.81
C VAL A 264 -16.44 10.75 -4.14
N HIS A 265 -16.04 11.95 -3.71
CA HIS A 265 -14.79 12.19 -2.98
C HIS A 265 -14.81 11.56 -1.57
N LEU A 266 -14.45 10.27 -1.47
CA LEU A 266 -14.22 9.60 -0.18
C LEU A 266 -13.05 10.26 0.58
N GLY A 267 -13.34 10.81 1.76
CA GLY A 267 -12.42 11.66 2.50
C GLY A 267 -11.13 11.00 2.97
N GLN A 268 -10.04 11.22 2.23
CA GLN A 268 -8.63 11.10 2.67
C GLN A 268 -8.19 9.71 3.19
N LEU A 269 -8.86 8.63 2.79
CA LEU A 269 -8.44 7.27 3.11
C LEU A 269 -7.21 6.86 2.28
N LYS A 270 -6.13 6.40 2.93
CA LYS A 270 -4.96 5.88 2.20
C LYS A 270 -5.27 4.50 1.60
N ARG A 271 -5.11 4.35 0.28
CA ARG A 271 -5.04 3.02 -0.34
C ARG A 271 -3.66 2.42 -0.07
N PHE A 272 -3.61 1.35 0.71
CA PHE A 272 -2.40 0.60 1.02
C PHE A 272 -2.19 -0.51 -0.02
N SER A 273 -0.95 -0.81 -0.37
CA SER A 273 -0.65 -2.04 -1.14
C SER A 273 -0.65 -3.26 -0.22
N LEU A 274 -0.96 -4.44 -0.77
CA LEU A 274 -0.92 -5.68 0.00
C LEU A 274 0.48 -5.92 0.57
N ARG A 275 1.53 -5.57 -0.19
CA ARG A 275 2.92 -5.69 0.25
C ARG A 275 3.23 -4.76 1.43
N GLU A 276 2.75 -3.52 1.43
CA GLU A 276 2.93 -2.60 2.56
C GLU A 276 2.34 -3.20 3.85
N LEU A 277 1.14 -3.79 3.78
CA LEU A 277 0.49 -4.40 4.95
C LEU A 277 1.08 -5.76 5.34
N GLN A 278 1.59 -6.55 4.38
CA GLN A 278 2.39 -7.75 4.68
C GLN A 278 3.67 -7.37 5.44
N VAL A 279 4.45 -6.40 4.95
CA VAL A 279 5.66 -5.93 5.65
C VAL A 279 5.30 -5.38 7.03
N ALA A 280 4.26 -4.55 7.13
CA ALA A 280 3.83 -3.97 8.39
C ALA A 280 3.43 -5.03 9.44
N THR A 281 2.83 -6.16 9.02
CA THR A 281 2.26 -7.18 9.91
C THR A 281 3.11 -8.45 10.09
N ASP A 282 4.35 -8.46 9.59
CA ASP A 282 5.21 -9.67 9.54
C ASP A 282 4.51 -10.80 8.75
N ASN A 283 4.10 -10.51 7.51
CA ASN A 283 3.33 -11.38 6.63
C ASN A 283 2.08 -12.02 7.29
N PHE A 284 1.31 -11.21 8.03
CA PHE A 284 0.15 -11.68 8.83
C PHE A 284 0.52 -12.81 9.81
N SER A 285 1.69 -12.71 10.44
CA SER A 285 2.22 -13.65 11.42
C SER A 285 1.26 -13.88 12.59
N HIS A 286 1.16 -15.13 13.04
CA HIS A 286 0.34 -15.50 14.19
C HIS A 286 0.78 -14.78 15.49
N LYS A 287 2.04 -14.37 15.61
CA LYS A 287 2.57 -13.61 16.75
C LYS A 287 1.98 -12.21 16.87
N ASN A 288 1.52 -11.64 15.75
CA ASN A 288 0.95 -10.30 15.68
C ASN A 288 -0.59 -10.28 15.81
N ILE A 289 -1.26 -11.41 16.06
CA ILE A 289 -2.72 -11.43 16.14
C ILE A 289 -3.21 -10.73 17.41
N LEU A 290 -3.95 -9.64 17.23
CA LEU A 290 -4.66 -8.89 18.27
C LEU A 290 -6.04 -9.48 18.58
N GLY A 291 -6.66 -10.16 17.61
CA GLY A 291 -7.97 -10.76 17.78
C GLY A 291 -8.37 -11.68 16.62
N ARG A 292 -9.27 -12.62 16.90
CA ARG A 292 -9.90 -13.52 15.94
C ARG A 292 -11.42 -13.48 16.17
N GLY A 293 -12.21 -13.46 15.10
CA GLY A 293 -13.68 -13.49 15.17
C GLY A 293 -14.30 -14.01 13.87
N GLY A 294 -15.63 -13.99 13.78
CA GLY A 294 -16.34 -14.44 12.57
C GLY A 294 -15.93 -13.71 11.30
N PHE A 295 -15.68 -12.40 11.42
CA PHE A 295 -15.30 -11.48 10.34
C PHE A 295 -13.78 -11.41 10.08
N GLY A 296 -13.05 -12.48 10.39
CA GLY A 296 -11.61 -12.61 10.09
C GLY A 296 -10.67 -12.37 11.29
N LYS A 297 -9.46 -11.89 10.99
CA LYS A 297 -8.35 -11.77 11.96
C LYS A 297 -7.82 -10.34 11.98
N VAL A 298 -7.50 -9.82 13.17
CA VAL A 298 -6.88 -8.52 13.35
C VAL A 298 -5.42 -8.69 13.73
N TYR A 299 -4.54 -8.02 12.99
CA TYR A 299 -3.09 -8.06 13.15
C TYR A 299 -2.56 -6.72 13.61
N LYS A 300 -1.62 -6.73 14.56
CA LYS A 300 -0.76 -5.58 14.85
C LYS A 300 0.21 -5.41 13.70
N GLY A 301 0.39 -4.18 13.24
CA GLY A 301 1.47 -3.85 12.34
C GLY A 301 2.13 -2.53 12.66
N ARG A 302 3.31 -2.31 12.09
CA ARG A 302 3.99 -1.01 12.06
C ARG A 302 4.04 -0.53 10.62
N LEU A 303 3.37 0.58 10.33
CA LEU A 303 3.34 1.18 8.99
C LEU A 303 4.70 1.82 8.66
N ALA A 304 4.90 2.18 7.38
CA ALA A 304 6.16 2.76 6.89
C ALA A 304 6.50 4.13 7.53
N ASP A 305 5.52 4.84 8.09
CA ASP A 305 5.71 6.06 8.89
C ASP A 305 6.13 5.78 10.35
N GLY A 306 6.40 4.52 10.69
CA GLY A 306 6.74 4.07 12.03
C GLY A 306 5.54 3.93 12.98
N SER A 307 4.34 4.37 12.58
CA SER A 307 3.15 4.33 13.42
C SER A 307 2.56 2.91 13.54
N LEU A 308 1.93 2.62 14.70
CA LEU A 308 1.29 1.33 14.92
C LEU A 308 -0.14 1.33 14.37
N ALA A 309 -0.49 0.24 13.67
CA ALA A 309 -1.81 0.01 13.10
C ALA A 309 -2.40 -1.34 13.53
N ALA A 310 -3.73 -1.42 13.49
CA ALA A 310 -4.48 -2.66 13.55
C ALA A 310 -5.04 -2.95 12.14
N VAL A 311 -4.53 -4.01 11.50
CA VAL A 311 -4.93 -4.44 10.16
C VAL A 311 -5.94 -5.57 10.30
N LYS A 312 -7.22 -5.31 10.03
CA LYS A 312 -8.28 -6.33 9.98
C LYS A 312 -8.26 -6.97 8.60
N ARG A 313 -7.84 -8.23 8.54
CA ARG A 313 -7.97 -9.09 7.35
C ARG A 313 -9.33 -9.76 7.39
N LEU A 314 -10.20 -9.39 6.46
CA LEU A 314 -11.53 -9.99 6.33
C LEU A 314 -11.42 -11.46 5.89
N LYS A 315 -12.47 -12.22 6.17
CA LYS A 315 -12.58 -13.60 5.71
C LYS A 315 -13.00 -13.60 4.24
N GLU A 316 -12.41 -14.47 3.44
CA GLU A 316 -12.85 -14.70 2.07
C GLU A 316 -14.22 -15.41 2.07
N GLU A 317 -15.27 -14.69 1.68
CA GLU A 317 -16.59 -15.26 1.41
C GLU A 317 -16.70 -15.59 -0.08
N ARG A 318 -17.02 -16.86 -0.38
CA ARG A 318 -17.01 -17.42 -1.74
C ARG A 318 -18.31 -17.13 -2.50
N THR A 319 -18.68 -15.86 -2.59
CA THR A 319 -19.92 -15.41 -3.24
C THR A 319 -19.62 -14.34 -4.30
N GLN A 320 -20.17 -14.55 -5.50
CA GLN A 320 -20.15 -13.57 -6.58
C GLN A 320 -20.92 -12.32 -6.11
N GLY A 321 -20.19 -11.24 -5.84
CA GLY A 321 -20.73 -10.00 -5.25
C GLY A 321 -19.82 -9.33 -4.21
N GLY A 322 -18.83 -10.05 -3.65
CA GLY A 322 -17.95 -9.53 -2.59
C GLY A 322 -17.02 -8.36 -2.96
N GLU A 323 -16.97 -7.97 -4.24
CA GLU A 323 -16.28 -6.74 -4.69
C GLU A 323 -17.10 -5.51 -4.30
N LEU A 324 -18.31 -5.40 -4.87
CA LEU A 324 -19.25 -4.31 -4.61
C LEU A 324 -19.58 -4.21 -3.11
N GLN A 325 -19.81 -5.34 -2.45
CA GLN A 325 -20.11 -5.38 -1.02
C GLN A 325 -18.98 -4.84 -0.13
N PHE A 326 -17.71 -5.05 -0.51
CA PHE A 326 -16.58 -4.46 0.23
C PHE A 326 -16.37 -2.99 -0.10
N GLN A 327 -16.62 -2.57 -1.34
CA GLN A 327 -16.60 -1.15 -1.71
C GLN A 327 -17.68 -0.39 -0.91
N THR A 328 -18.91 -0.93 -0.82
CA THR A 328 -19.97 -0.39 0.05
C THR A 328 -19.62 -0.46 1.55
N GLU A 329 -18.94 -1.50 2.04
CA GLU A 329 -18.46 -1.54 3.45
C GLU A 329 -17.42 -0.44 3.70
N VAL A 330 -16.45 -0.24 2.80
CA VAL A 330 -15.45 0.84 2.88
C VAL A 330 -16.11 2.21 2.82
N GLU A 331 -17.05 2.41 1.90
CA GLU A 331 -17.79 3.66 1.70
C GLU A 331 -18.63 4.00 2.94
N MET A 332 -19.51 3.10 3.40
CA MET A 332 -20.32 3.33 4.61
C MET A 332 -19.46 3.54 5.87
N ILE A 333 -18.35 2.81 6.03
CA ILE A 333 -17.42 3.03 7.16
C ILE A 333 -16.68 4.37 7.01
N SER A 334 -16.38 4.82 5.79
CA SER A 334 -15.74 6.12 5.55
C SER A 334 -16.67 7.30 5.88
N MET A 335 -17.97 7.14 5.65
CA MET A 335 -19.01 8.12 5.94
C MET A 335 -19.44 8.14 7.41
N ALA A 336 -19.11 7.10 8.20
CA ALA A 336 -19.49 6.96 9.60
C ALA A 336 -18.69 7.89 10.55
N VAL A 337 -19.12 9.16 10.65
CA VAL A 337 -18.51 10.16 11.54
C VAL A 337 -19.21 10.22 12.89
N HIS A 338 -18.55 9.74 13.96
CA HIS A 338 -19.01 9.92 15.33
C HIS A 338 -17.82 10.00 16.31
N ARG A 339 -17.92 10.86 17.34
CA ARG A 339 -16.85 11.14 18.32
C ARG A 339 -16.24 9.92 19.02
N ASN A 340 -16.97 8.81 19.10
CA ASN A 340 -16.53 7.56 19.75
C ASN A 340 -16.35 6.39 18.75
N LEU A 341 -16.42 6.63 17.44
CA LEU A 341 -16.10 5.63 16.42
C LEU A 341 -14.63 5.75 16.01
N LEU A 342 -14.00 4.60 15.78
CA LEU A 342 -12.58 4.54 15.47
C LEU A 342 -12.40 4.76 13.95
N ARG A 343 -11.91 5.95 13.57
CA ARG A 343 -11.79 6.34 12.16
C ARG A 343 -10.86 5.40 11.39
N LEU A 344 -11.34 4.89 10.26
CA LEU A 344 -10.54 4.12 9.32
C LEU A 344 -9.38 5.00 8.81
N ARG A 345 -8.15 4.48 8.78
CA ARG A 345 -6.99 5.17 8.17
C ARG A 345 -6.86 4.89 6.68
N GLY A 346 -7.36 3.72 6.25
CA GLY A 346 -7.28 3.30 4.87
C GLY A 346 -7.62 1.83 4.71
N PHE A 347 -7.43 1.33 3.50
CA PHE A 347 -7.80 -0.03 3.11
C PHE A 347 -6.80 -0.59 2.10
N CYS A 348 -6.77 -1.90 1.95
CA CYS A 348 -6.15 -2.56 0.80
C CYS A 348 -7.18 -3.53 0.20
N MET A 349 -7.24 -3.53 -1.12
CA MET A 349 -8.15 -4.33 -1.90
C MET A 349 -7.37 -4.96 -3.05
N THR A 350 -7.38 -6.28 -3.11
CA THR A 350 -6.89 -7.09 -4.23
C THR A 350 -7.91 -8.20 -4.51
N PRO A 351 -7.81 -8.93 -5.65
CA PRO A 351 -8.70 -10.07 -5.92
C PRO A 351 -8.69 -11.15 -4.82
N THR A 352 -7.61 -11.23 -4.03
CA THR A 352 -7.38 -12.25 -3.00
C THR A 352 -7.48 -11.73 -1.56
N GLU A 353 -7.40 -10.42 -1.32
CA GLU A 353 -7.27 -9.85 0.02
C GLU A 353 -8.11 -8.58 0.19
N ARG A 354 -8.90 -8.57 1.27
CA ARG A 354 -9.74 -7.44 1.70
C ARG A 354 -9.28 -7.04 3.10
N LEU A 355 -8.61 -5.89 3.21
CA LEU A 355 -7.93 -5.45 4.43
C LEU A 355 -8.39 -4.04 4.82
N LEU A 356 -8.74 -3.84 6.10
CA LEU A 356 -9.07 -2.54 6.68
C LEU A 356 -7.98 -2.13 7.68
N VAL A 357 -7.50 -0.89 7.58
CA VAL A 357 -6.38 -0.37 8.37
C VAL A 357 -6.88 0.68 9.36
N TYR A 358 -6.72 0.38 10.65
CA TYR A 358 -7.12 1.23 11.76
C TYR A 358 -5.91 1.68 12.59
N PRO A 359 -5.99 2.81 13.31
CA PRO A 359 -5.02 3.14 14.36
C PRO A 359 -4.89 2.01 15.40
N PHE A 360 -3.69 1.72 15.88
CA PHE A 360 -3.49 0.75 16.97
C PHE A 360 -3.87 1.36 18.33
N MET A 361 -4.76 0.68 19.06
CA MET A 361 -5.17 1.07 20.41
C MET A 361 -4.23 0.47 21.46
N VAL A 362 -3.39 1.32 22.06
CA VAL A 362 -2.36 0.90 23.03
C VAL A 362 -2.97 0.32 24.32
N ASN A 363 -4.11 0.84 24.75
CA ASN A 363 -4.78 0.45 26.01
C ASN A 363 -5.67 -0.81 25.89
N GLY A 364 -5.51 -1.59 24.82
CA GLY A 364 -6.21 -2.86 24.63
C GLY A 364 -7.66 -2.71 24.13
N SER A 365 -8.45 -3.77 24.33
CA SER A 365 -9.80 -3.88 23.76
C SER A 365 -10.90 -3.53 24.77
N VAL A 366 -12.09 -3.16 24.26
CA VAL A 366 -13.29 -2.99 25.10
C VAL A 366 -13.60 -4.26 25.91
N ALA A 367 -13.40 -5.46 25.34
CA ALA A 367 -13.58 -6.71 26.08
C ALA A 367 -12.54 -6.92 27.20
N SER A 368 -11.35 -6.33 27.10
CA SER A 368 -10.33 -6.34 28.16
C SER A 368 -10.70 -5.38 29.29
N CYS A 369 -11.25 -4.21 28.95
CA CYS A 369 -11.76 -3.22 29.90
C CYS A 369 -13.01 -3.76 30.66
N LEU A 370 -13.96 -4.36 29.94
CA LEU A 370 -15.16 -4.99 30.53
C LEU A 370 -14.86 -6.22 31.41
N ARG A 371 -13.67 -6.82 31.28
CA ARG A 371 -13.18 -7.93 32.13
C ARG A 371 -12.31 -7.45 33.31
N GLY A 372 -12.21 -6.14 33.54
CA GLY A 372 -11.56 -5.56 34.72
C GLY A 372 -10.02 -5.57 34.71
N ILE A 373 -9.37 -5.78 33.55
CA ILE A 373 -7.91 -5.93 33.46
C ILE A 373 -7.19 -4.58 33.21
N ALA A 374 -7.91 -3.49 32.94
CA ALA A 374 -7.33 -2.18 32.67
C ALA A 374 -8.12 -1.04 33.35
N THR A 375 -7.40 -0.11 33.99
CA THR A 375 -7.96 1.09 34.62
C THR A 375 -8.25 2.19 33.60
N SER A 376 -9.54 2.43 33.35
CA SER A 376 -10.15 3.69 32.91
C SER A 376 -9.46 4.52 31.81
N ASN A 377 -9.82 4.24 30.55
CA ASN A 377 -10.56 5.19 29.68
C ASN A 377 -11.02 4.49 28.37
N LEU A 378 -12.32 4.57 28.04
CA LEU A 378 -12.93 4.03 26.79
C LEU A 378 -12.63 5.01 25.62
N PHE A 379 -12.70 4.72 24.31
CA PHE A 379 -13.33 3.73 23.41
C PHE A 379 -12.38 3.47 22.20
N ALA A 380 -12.50 2.50 21.28
CA ALA A 380 -13.39 1.36 21.05
C ALA A 380 -12.64 0.23 20.27
N ILE A 381 -13.14 -1.02 20.26
CA ILE A 381 -12.80 -2.07 19.26
C ILE A 381 -14.05 -2.89 18.85
N PHE A 382 -15.06 -3.02 19.73
CA PHE A 382 -16.23 -3.89 19.48
C PHE A 382 -17.37 -3.27 18.66
N VAL A 383 -17.50 -1.94 18.60
CA VAL A 383 -18.71 -1.29 18.04
C VAL A 383 -18.72 -1.31 16.51
N SER A 384 -17.56 -1.19 15.86
CA SER A 384 -17.46 -1.05 14.39
C SER A 384 -17.84 -2.30 13.59
N CYS A 385 -18.11 -3.44 14.24
CA CYS A 385 -18.49 -4.69 13.56
C CYS A 385 -19.93 -5.12 13.79
N CYS A 386 -20.67 -4.45 14.70
CA CYS A 386 -22.06 -4.82 15.02
C CYS A 386 -23.11 -3.87 14.43
N TYR A 387 -22.74 -2.63 14.07
CA TYR A 387 -23.73 -1.63 13.62
C TYR A 387 -24.04 -1.62 12.12
N VAL A 388 -23.33 -2.42 11.31
CA VAL A 388 -23.53 -2.51 9.84
C VAL A 388 -24.36 -3.75 9.43
N ILE A 389 -24.77 -4.60 10.38
CA ILE A 389 -25.49 -5.87 10.09
C ILE A 389 -26.91 -5.89 10.68
N TYR A 390 -27.40 -4.77 11.23
CA TYR A 390 -28.81 -4.62 11.63
C TYR A 390 -29.38 -3.24 11.31
N LYS A 391 -29.66 -3.02 10.02
CA LYS A 391 -31.01 -2.63 9.61
C LYS A 391 -31.32 -3.10 8.20
#